data_AF-F5CAV5-F1
#
_entry.id   AF-F5CAV5-F1
#
_cell.length_a   1.000
_cell.length_b   1.000
_cell.length_c   1.000
_cell.angle_alpha   90.00
_cell.angle_beta   90.00
_cell.angle_gamma   90.00
#
_symmetry.space_group_name_H-M   'P 1'
#
loop_
_entity.id
_entity.type
_entity.pdbx_description
1 polymer ?
#
loop_
_entity_poly.entity_id
_entity_poly.type
_entity_poly.pdbx_seq_one_letter_code
_entity_poly.pdbx_strand_id
1 'polypeptide(L)'
;TVVYQPHLITAEEIKKQIEAVGFPAFIKKQPKYLKLGAIDIERLKNTPVKFSEGSQQRSPSYTNNSTVIFIIDGMHCKSCVSHIESALSTLQYVSSVVVSLENRTATVKYKASLVTPETLRRAIEAISPGQYRVSSTNEIESTSNSPSSSSLQKSPLNIVSQPLTQETVINIDGMTCNSCVQSIEGVILKKAGVKSIRVSLANGKGTVEYDPLLTCPETLREAIE
;
A
#
# COMPACT_ATOMS: atom_id res chain seq x y z
N THR A 1 23.08 11.36 -18.27
CA THR A 1 21.71 11.13 -18.79
C THR A 1 20.80 10.89 -17.61
N VAL A 2 19.85 11.78 -17.36
CA VAL A 2 18.90 11.64 -16.24
C VAL A 2 17.67 10.89 -16.76
N VAL A 3 17.35 9.75 -16.14
CA VAL A 3 16.13 9.00 -16.43
C VAL A 3 15.07 9.49 -15.45
N TYR A 4 13.97 10.01 -15.98
CA TYR A 4 12.87 10.55 -15.18
C TYR A 4 11.54 10.02 -15.69
N GLN A 5 10.58 9.93 -14.78
CA GLN A 5 9.21 9.58 -15.14
C GLN A 5 8.42 10.87 -15.44
N PRO A 6 7.98 11.09 -16.69
CA PRO A 6 7.30 12.32 -17.08
C PRO A 6 5.93 12.52 -16.40
N HIS A 7 5.44 11.51 -15.68
CA HIS A 7 4.19 11.53 -14.92
C HIS A 7 4.35 12.08 -13.50
N LEU A 8 5.57 12.06 -12.95
CA LEU A 8 5.90 12.55 -11.61
C LEU A 8 6.54 13.93 -11.65
N ILE A 9 7.28 14.22 -12.72
CA ILE A 9 7.98 15.48 -12.89
C ILE A 9 8.18 15.75 -14.38
N THR A 10 7.89 16.98 -14.81
CA THR A 10 8.05 17.37 -16.22
C THR A 10 9.51 17.59 -16.55
N ALA A 11 9.87 17.41 -17.82
CA ALA A 11 11.21 17.71 -18.32
C ALA A 11 11.63 19.17 -18.04
N GLU A 12 10.64 20.06 -17.99
CA GLU A 12 10.79 21.49 -17.72
C GLU A 12 11.11 21.75 -16.24
N GLU A 13 10.46 21.06 -15.31
CA GLU A 13 10.78 21.18 -13.88
C GLU A 13 12.19 20.66 -13.58
N ILE A 14 12.61 19.57 -14.23
CA ILE A 14 13.98 19.06 -14.13
C ILE A 14 14.99 20.09 -14.66
N LYS A 15 14.70 20.72 -15.80
CA LYS A 15 15.56 21.77 -16.38
C LYS A 15 15.68 22.95 -15.42
N LYS A 16 14.55 23.43 -14.89
CA LYS A 16 14.48 24.56 -13.95
C LYS A 16 15.28 24.30 -12.68
N GLN A 17 15.20 23.09 -12.15
CA GLN A 17 15.97 22.71 -10.95
C GLN A 17 17.47 22.67 -11.21
N ILE A 18 17.92 22.24 -12.39
CA ILE A 18 19.35 22.20 -12.74
C ILE A 18 19.89 23.64 -12.96
N GLU A 19 19.11 24.51 -13.60
CA GLU A 19 19.44 25.93 -13.78
C GLU A 19 19.48 26.70 -12.45
N ALA A 20 18.58 26.39 -11.51
CA ALA A 20 18.56 26.99 -10.17
C ALA A 20 19.82 26.69 -9.34
N VAL A 21 20.51 25.57 -9.65
CA VAL A 21 21.77 25.18 -9.01
C VAL A 21 22.99 25.71 -9.80
N GLY A 22 22.77 26.57 -10.80
CA GLY A 22 23.82 27.26 -11.56
C GLY A 22 24.39 26.46 -12.73
N PHE A 23 23.76 25.33 -13.11
CA PHE A 23 24.20 24.53 -14.24
C PHE A 23 23.28 24.72 -15.45
N PRO A 24 23.80 25.10 -16.63
CA PRO A 24 22.96 25.26 -17.82
C PRO A 24 22.50 23.91 -18.37
N ALA A 25 21.19 23.70 -18.48
CA ALA A 25 20.58 22.45 -18.95
C ALA A 25 19.73 22.65 -20.21
N PHE A 26 19.80 21.70 -21.15
CA PHE A 26 19.05 21.74 -22.42
C PHE A 26 18.35 20.41 -22.70
N ILE A 27 17.06 20.47 -23.06
CA ILE A 27 16.26 19.27 -23.38
C ILE A 27 16.51 18.88 -24.84
N LYS A 28 17.20 17.75 -25.06
CA LYS A 28 17.53 17.27 -26.41
C LYS A 28 16.38 16.54 -27.14
N LYS A 29 15.40 15.99 -26.44
CA LYS A 29 14.22 15.32 -27.02
C LYS A 29 12.98 15.54 -26.14
N GLN A 30 11.95 16.17 -26.71
CA GLN A 30 10.63 16.27 -26.06
C GLN A 30 9.78 15.04 -26.41
N PRO A 31 9.17 14.35 -25.44
CA PRO A 31 8.19 13.30 -25.73
C PRO A 31 6.93 13.95 -26.32
N LYS A 32 6.62 13.62 -27.58
CA LYS A 32 5.36 14.05 -28.22
C LYS A 32 4.20 13.28 -27.59
N TYR A 33 3.39 13.95 -26.78
CA TYR A 33 2.14 13.41 -26.29
C TYR A 33 1.13 13.35 -27.44
N LEU A 34 0.47 12.20 -27.60
CA LEU A 34 -0.61 12.02 -28.56
C LEU A 34 -1.82 12.81 -28.07
N LYS A 35 -2.18 13.89 -28.79
CA LYS A 35 -3.48 14.55 -28.62
C LYS A 35 -4.56 13.61 -29.14
N LEU A 36 -5.33 12.98 -28.26
CA LEU A 36 -6.61 12.39 -28.65
C LEU A 36 -7.60 13.53 -28.88
N GLY A 37 -8.05 13.69 -30.13
CA GLY A 37 -9.11 14.61 -30.50
C GLY A 37 -10.46 14.16 -29.94
N ALA A 38 -11.35 15.12 -29.74
CA ALA A 38 -12.69 14.92 -29.22
C ALA A 38 -13.65 14.28 -30.25
N ILE A 39 -13.55 12.96 -30.48
CA ILE A 39 -14.61 12.10 -31.02
C ILE A 39 -14.17 10.66 -30.65
N ASP A 40 -14.83 9.85 -29.82
CA ASP A 40 -16.15 9.26 -29.96
C ASP A 40 -16.45 8.54 -28.63
N ILE A 41 -17.29 9.12 -27.75
CA ILE A 41 -17.62 8.57 -26.43
C ILE A 41 -18.81 7.58 -26.53
N GLU A 42 -19.43 7.41 -27.70
CA GLU A 42 -20.72 6.71 -27.83
C GLU A 42 -20.65 5.22 -28.20
N ARG A 43 -19.48 4.66 -28.55
CA ARG A 43 -19.38 3.23 -28.90
C ARG A 43 -19.04 2.26 -27.76
N LEU A 44 -18.73 2.73 -26.55
CA LEU A 44 -18.31 1.87 -25.44
C LEU A 44 -19.45 1.26 -24.60
N LYS A 45 -20.73 1.54 -24.90
CA LYS A 45 -21.81 1.17 -23.99
C LYS A 45 -22.55 -0.14 -24.26
N ASN A 46 -22.36 -0.86 -25.36
CA ASN A 46 -23.21 -2.03 -25.64
C ASN A 46 -22.49 -3.28 -26.20
N THR A 47 -22.74 -4.40 -25.49
CA THR A 47 -22.85 -5.82 -25.92
C THR A 47 -21.56 -6.69 -26.05
N PRO A 48 -21.65 -8.04 -25.92
CA PRO A 48 -20.85 -8.79 -24.93
C PRO A 48 -20.04 -9.99 -25.51
N VAL A 49 -19.13 -10.51 -24.67
CA VAL A 49 -18.44 -11.83 -24.69
C VAL A 49 -17.71 -12.30 -25.96
N LYS A 50 -16.39 -12.56 -25.85
CA LYS A 50 -15.73 -13.90 -25.91
C LYS A 50 -14.23 -13.76 -26.18
N PHE A 51 -13.45 -14.52 -25.41
CA PHE A 51 -12.03 -14.78 -25.63
C PHE A 51 -11.80 -15.61 -26.90
N SER A 52 -10.72 -15.30 -27.63
CA SER A 52 -9.92 -16.28 -28.37
C SER A 52 -8.48 -15.78 -28.44
N GLU A 53 -7.57 -16.74 -28.37
CA GLU A 53 -6.12 -16.67 -28.18
C GLU A 53 -5.35 -15.96 -29.31
N GLY A 54 -4.18 -15.40 -28.97
CA GLY A 54 -3.12 -15.13 -29.94
C GLY A 54 -2.30 -13.86 -29.71
N SER A 55 -1.20 -14.00 -28.97
CA SER A 55 0.11 -13.32 -29.11
C SER A 55 0.17 -11.80 -29.41
N GLN A 56 0.60 -11.01 -28.41
CA GLN A 56 1.75 -10.08 -28.43
C GLN A 56 1.60 -9.02 -27.34
N GLN A 57 2.49 -9.12 -26.34
CA GLN A 57 2.56 -8.27 -25.16
C GLN A 57 2.80 -6.81 -25.54
N ARG A 58 1.79 -5.97 -25.27
CA ARG A 58 1.83 -4.53 -25.43
C ARG A 58 1.18 -3.89 -24.21
N SER A 59 1.88 -2.87 -23.69
CA SER A 59 1.53 -1.93 -22.61
C SER A 59 1.82 -2.37 -21.16
N PRO A 60 2.67 -1.63 -20.41
CA PRO A 60 2.57 -1.57 -18.97
C PRO A 60 1.49 -0.53 -18.63
N SER A 61 0.25 -0.98 -18.53
CA SER A 61 -0.76 -0.30 -17.73
C SER A 61 -0.22 -0.29 -16.30
N TYR A 62 -0.25 0.87 -15.60
CA TYR A 62 0.04 0.93 -14.16
C TYR A 62 -0.95 -0.01 -13.45
N THR A 63 -0.53 -1.26 -13.24
CA THR A 63 -1.28 -2.24 -12.49
C THR A 63 -0.75 -2.13 -11.08
N ASN A 64 -1.55 -1.55 -10.17
CA ASN A 64 -1.28 -1.55 -8.74
C ASN A 64 -1.35 -3.00 -8.23
N ASN A 65 -0.34 -3.79 -8.57
CA ASN A 65 -0.26 -5.21 -8.28
C ASN A 65 0.56 -5.40 -7.00
N SER A 66 -0.13 -5.62 -5.89
CA SER A 66 0.50 -5.95 -4.62
C SER A 66 0.70 -7.45 -4.52
N THR A 67 1.74 -7.84 -3.78
CA THR A 67 2.03 -9.23 -3.46
C THR A 67 1.85 -9.42 -1.97
N VAL A 68 1.17 -10.48 -1.57
CA VAL A 68 1.00 -10.87 -0.16
C VAL A 68 1.39 -12.33 -0.01
N ILE A 69 2.01 -12.65 1.12
CA ILE A 69 2.37 -14.02 1.50
C ILE A 69 1.44 -14.45 2.63
N PHE A 70 0.77 -15.59 2.42
CA PHE A 70 -0.06 -16.23 3.41
C PHE A 70 0.59 -17.51 3.90
N ILE A 71 0.68 -17.69 5.21
CA ILE A 71 0.93 -18.99 5.83
C ILE A 71 -0.40 -19.74 5.87
N ILE A 72 -0.43 -20.95 5.34
CA ILE A 72 -1.63 -21.79 5.30
C ILE A 72 -1.38 -23.05 6.12
N ASP A 73 -2.05 -23.13 7.26
CA ASP A 73 -2.09 -24.32 8.10
C ASP A 73 -3.18 -25.29 7.59
N GLY A 74 -2.85 -26.58 7.53
CA GLY A 74 -3.73 -27.63 7.00
C GLY A 74 -3.38 -28.14 5.59
N MET A 75 -2.41 -27.54 4.89
CA MET A 75 -1.92 -28.07 3.61
C MET A 75 -1.06 -29.32 3.82
N HIS A 76 -1.60 -30.51 3.53
CA HIS A 76 -0.88 -31.79 3.75
C HIS A 76 -0.52 -32.56 2.47
N CYS A 77 -1.11 -32.21 1.32
CA CYS A 77 -0.93 -32.95 0.07
C CYS A 77 -0.79 -32.03 -1.14
N LYS A 78 -0.14 -32.52 -2.20
CA LYS A 78 -0.06 -31.83 -3.51
C LYS A 78 -1.44 -31.46 -4.07
N SER A 79 -2.45 -32.30 -3.82
CA SER A 79 -3.83 -32.01 -4.21
C SER A 79 -4.39 -30.76 -3.52
N CYS A 80 -4.00 -30.46 -2.28
CA CYS A 80 -4.43 -29.24 -1.58
C CYS A 80 -3.83 -27.99 -2.24
N VAL A 81 -2.57 -28.06 -2.66
CA VAL A 81 -1.86 -26.97 -3.38
C VAL A 81 -2.61 -26.60 -4.65
N SER A 82 -2.85 -27.60 -5.50
CA SER A 82 -3.53 -27.38 -6.78
C SER A 82 -4.95 -26.85 -6.58
N HIS A 83 -5.63 -27.27 -5.52
CA HIS A 83 -6.97 -26.78 -5.22
C HIS A 83 -6.95 -25.31 -4.80
N ILE A 84 -6.01 -24.92 -3.94
CA ILE A 84 -5.84 -23.53 -3.48
C ILE A 84 -5.39 -22.63 -4.63
N GLU A 85 -4.41 -23.07 -5.42
CA GLU A 85 -3.90 -22.34 -6.58
C GLU A 85 -5.00 -22.13 -7.63
N SER A 86 -5.75 -23.18 -7.96
CA SER A 86 -6.86 -23.09 -8.92
C SER A 86 -7.96 -22.16 -8.41
N ALA A 87 -8.38 -22.30 -7.13
CA ALA A 87 -9.39 -21.44 -6.54
C ALA A 87 -8.99 -19.95 -6.58
N LEU A 88 -7.75 -19.62 -6.23
CA LEU A 88 -7.25 -18.25 -6.28
C LEU A 88 -7.06 -17.73 -7.71
N SER A 89 -6.63 -18.58 -8.63
CA SER A 89 -6.43 -18.22 -10.04
C SER A 89 -7.74 -17.88 -10.76
N THR A 90 -8.87 -18.46 -10.33
CA THR A 90 -10.20 -18.12 -10.88
C THR A 90 -10.68 -16.70 -10.52
N LEU A 91 -10.05 -16.03 -9.56
CA LEU A 91 -10.47 -14.73 -9.08
C LEU A 91 -9.99 -13.62 -10.02
N GLN A 92 -10.90 -12.83 -10.59
CA GLN A 92 -10.61 -11.76 -11.57
C GLN A 92 -9.61 -10.68 -11.10
N TYR A 93 -9.39 -10.61 -9.79
CA TYR A 93 -8.50 -9.64 -9.14
C TYR A 93 -7.13 -10.23 -8.78
N VAL A 94 -6.94 -11.54 -8.93
CA VAL A 94 -5.64 -12.23 -8.79
C VAL A 94 -4.94 -12.25 -10.14
N SER A 95 -3.66 -11.88 -10.14
CA SER A 95 -2.81 -11.85 -11.34
C SER A 95 -1.88 -13.07 -11.41
N SER A 96 -1.43 -13.56 -10.26
CA SER A 96 -0.58 -14.76 -10.19
C SER A 96 -0.64 -15.32 -8.78
N VAL A 97 -0.56 -16.64 -8.64
CA VAL A 97 -0.54 -17.35 -7.37
C VAL A 97 0.55 -18.41 -7.44
N VAL A 98 1.33 -18.54 -6.38
CA VAL A 98 2.38 -19.54 -6.21
C VAL A 98 2.24 -20.13 -4.83
N VAL A 99 2.08 -21.44 -4.72
CA VAL A 99 1.88 -22.13 -3.44
C VAL A 99 3.04 -23.10 -3.19
N SER A 100 3.65 -22.98 -2.01
CA SER A 100 4.80 -23.77 -1.58
C SER A 100 4.40 -24.69 -0.42
N LEU A 101 4.40 -26.01 -0.64
CA LEU A 101 4.20 -26.98 0.45
C LEU A 101 5.38 -27.02 1.42
N GLU A 102 6.60 -26.85 0.91
CA GLU A 102 7.82 -26.87 1.71
C GLU A 102 7.78 -25.79 2.79
N ASN A 103 7.49 -24.55 2.38
CA ASN A 103 7.39 -23.41 3.28
C ASN A 103 6.01 -23.26 3.93
N ARG A 104 5.02 -24.06 3.52
CA ARG A 104 3.61 -23.93 3.92
C ARG A 104 3.03 -22.53 3.66
N THR A 105 3.45 -21.91 2.57
CA THR A 105 3.04 -20.54 2.20
C THR A 105 2.36 -20.49 0.84
N ALA A 106 1.52 -19.49 0.64
CA ALA A 106 0.95 -19.09 -0.65
C ALA A 106 1.27 -17.63 -0.91
N THR A 107 2.01 -17.38 -1.98
CA THR A 107 2.31 -16.05 -2.49
C THR A 107 1.28 -15.68 -3.54
N VAL A 108 0.55 -14.59 -3.31
CA VAL A 108 -0.54 -14.14 -4.19
C VAL A 108 -0.25 -12.73 -4.66
N LYS A 109 -0.20 -12.55 -5.98
CA LYS A 109 -0.12 -11.25 -6.64
C LYS A 109 -1.52 -10.82 -7.03
N TYR A 110 -1.99 -9.71 -6.50
CA TYR A 110 -3.37 -9.23 -6.66
C TYR A 110 -3.42 -7.73 -6.95
N LYS A 111 -4.55 -7.27 -7.49
CA LYS A 111 -4.79 -5.84 -7.73
C LYS A 111 -5.27 -5.17 -6.44
N ALA A 112 -4.42 -4.38 -5.79
CA ALA A 112 -4.74 -3.70 -4.52
C ALA A 112 -5.88 -2.68 -4.64
N SER A 113 -6.17 -2.21 -5.87
CA SER A 113 -7.30 -1.32 -6.14
C SER A 113 -8.66 -2.04 -6.16
N LEU A 114 -8.69 -3.38 -6.21
CA LEU A 114 -9.93 -4.17 -6.37
C LEU A 114 -10.22 -5.09 -5.18
N VAL A 115 -9.19 -5.52 -4.46
CA VAL A 115 -9.35 -6.52 -3.39
C VAL A 115 -8.39 -6.24 -2.23
N THR A 116 -8.82 -6.57 -1.02
CA THR A 116 -8.01 -6.49 0.19
C THR A 116 -7.38 -7.85 0.51
N PRO A 117 -6.22 -7.89 1.19
CA PRO A 117 -5.61 -9.15 1.63
C PRO A 117 -6.53 -9.97 2.54
N GLU A 118 -7.40 -9.31 3.31
CA GLU A 118 -8.40 -9.98 4.15
C GLU A 118 -9.43 -10.75 3.31
N THR A 119 -9.90 -10.18 2.19
CA THR A 119 -10.80 -10.88 1.29
C THR A 119 -10.14 -12.11 0.66
N LEU A 120 -8.86 -12.00 0.27
CA LEU A 120 -8.09 -13.13 -0.25
C LEU A 120 -7.92 -14.23 0.80
N ARG A 121 -7.58 -13.85 2.03
CA ARG A 121 -7.52 -14.79 3.16
C ARG A 121 -8.86 -15.52 3.34
N ARG A 122 -9.98 -14.79 3.39
CA ARG A 122 -11.32 -15.39 3.54
C ARG A 122 -11.66 -16.33 2.38
N ALA A 123 -11.22 -16.00 1.17
CA ALA A 123 -11.41 -16.87 0.00
C ALA A 123 -10.67 -18.20 0.17
N ILE A 124 -9.45 -18.19 0.72
CA ILE A 124 -8.67 -19.41 1.01
C ILE A 124 -9.31 -20.23 2.14
N GLU A 125 -9.74 -19.58 3.22
CA GLU A 125 -10.42 -20.23 4.35
C GLU A 125 -11.76 -20.88 3.95
N ALA A 126 -12.42 -20.36 2.91
CA ALA A 126 -13.68 -20.88 2.39
C ALA A 126 -13.52 -22.10 1.46
N ILE A 127 -12.30 -22.54 1.14
CA ILE A 127 -12.04 -23.69 0.27
C ILE A 127 -12.35 -24.99 1.04
N SER A 128 -13.55 -25.50 0.86
CA SER A 128 -13.97 -26.82 1.37
C SER A 128 -13.23 -27.95 0.61
N PRO A 129 -12.87 -29.09 1.25
CA PRO A 129 -13.22 -29.55 2.60
C PRO A 129 -12.19 -29.21 3.70
N GLY A 130 -11.14 -28.43 3.39
CA GLY A 130 -10.07 -28.13 4.32
C GLY A 130 -10.43 -26.97 5.24
N GLN A 131 -10.40 -27.18 6.56
CA GLN A 131 -10.42 -26.09 7.53
C GLN A 131 -9.04 -25.40 7.54
N TYR A 132 -8.70 -24.74 6.44
CA TYR A 132 -7.41 -24.07 6.29
C TYR A 132 -7.34 -22.87 7.22
N ARG A 133 -6.26 -22.74 7.98
CA ARG A 133 -6.02 -21.58 8.85
C ARG A 133 -4.99 -20.67 8.18
N VAL A 134 -5.40 -19.45 7.87
CA VAL A 134 -4.61 -18.56 7.03
C VAL A 134 -4.13 -17.35 7.83
N SER A 135 -2.82 -17.09 7.81
CA SER A 135 -2.19 -15.93 8.45
C SER A 135 -1.37 -15.16 7.43
N SER A 136 -1.57 -13.85 7.32
CA SER A 136 -0.74 -13.00 6.45
C SER A 136 0.57 -12.66 7.15
N THR A 137 1.71 -12.93 6.51
CA THR A 137 3.00 -12.43 6.97
C THR A 137 3.24 -11.08 6.30
N ASN A 138 3.06 -9.99 7.06
CA ASN A 138 3.81 -8.79 6.77
C ASN A 138 5.27 -9.12 7.11
N GLU A 139 6.17 -9.09 6.13
CA GLU A 139 7.60 -9.18 6.40
C GLU A 139 8.03 -7.92 7.18
N ILE A 140 7.93 -8.02 8.50
CA ILE A 140 8.67 -7.22 9.46
C ILE A 140 9.16 -8.24 10.49
N GLU A 141 10.42 -8.66 10.35
CA GLU A 141 11.11 -9.46 11.35
C GLU A 141 11.17 -8.73 12.70
N SER A 142 10.66 -9.42 13.74
CA SER A 142 11.30 -9.65 15.05
C SER A 142 11.54 -8.42 15.96
N THR A 143 11.25 -8.40 17.27
CA THR A 143 10.91 -9.40 18.29
C THR A 143 10.54 -8.65 19.57
N SER A 144 9.60 -9.14 20.38
CA SER A 144 9.65 -9.07 21.86
C SER A 144 8.54 -9.92 22.48
N ASN A 145 8.87 -11.21 22.64
CA ASN A 145 8.42 -12.19 23.63
C ASN A 145 7.18 -11.91 24.52
N SER A 146 6.22 -12.85 24.45
CA SER A 146 5.27 -13.19 25.52
C SER A 146 5.99 -13.72 26.77
N PRO A 147 5.38 -13.71 27.98
CA PRO A 147 4.41 -14.77 28.33
C PRO A 147 3.21 -14.33 29.22
N SER A 148 2.09 -15.05 29.04
CA SER A 148 1.07 -15.44 30.06
C SER A 148 0.36 -14.33 30.88
N SER A 149 -0.94 -14.32 31.20
CA SER A 149 -2.06 -15.26 31.16
C SER A 149 -3.27 -14.54 31.79
N SER A 150 -4.50 -14.88 31.35
CA SER A 150 -5.77 -14.91 32.11
C SER A 150 -6.96 -14.06 31.59
N SER A 151 -7.91 -14.80 30.99
CA SER A 151 -9.39 -14.76 31.12
C SER A 151 -10.24 -13.49 30.91
N LEU A 152 -11.13 -13.60 29.89
CA LEU A 152 -12.59 -13.33 29.88
C LEU A 152 -13.07 -11.94 30.38
N GLN A 153 -13.86 -11.12 29.66
CA GLN A 153 -14.99 -11.40 28.77
C GLN A 153 -15.54 -10.10 28.14
N LYS A 154 -16.14 -10.26 26.95
CA LYS A 154 -17.16 -9.42 26.28
C LYS A 154 -16.76 -8.07 25.68
N SER A 155 -16.64 -8.12 24.35
CA SER A 155 -16.99 -7.08 23.38
C SER A 155 -18.35 -6.43 23.67
N PRO A 156 -18.61 -5.20 23.19
CA PRO A 156 -19.24 -5.13 21.86
C PRO A 156 -18.81 -3.90 21.00
N LEU A 157 -18.84 -4.10 19.67
CA LEU A 157 -18.92 -3.09 18.57
C LEU A 157 -17.59 -2.39 18.16
N ASN A 158 -17.06 -2.70 16.97
CA ASN A 158 -17.40 -2.13 15.65
C ASN A 158 -16.79 -0.73 15.40
N ILE A 159 -15.70 -0.69 14.64
CA ILE A 159 -15.66 0.02 13.33
C ILE A 159 -14.40 -0.45 12.60
N VAL A 160 -14.61 -1.06 11.43
CA VAL A 160 -13.61 -1.16 10.37
C VAL A 160 -13.25 0.25 9.94
N SER A 161 -11.98 0.61 9.99
CA SER A 161 -11.45 1.73 9.23
C SER A 161 -10.05 1.36 8.80
N GLN A 162 -9.89 1.02 7.51
CA GLN A 162 -8.62 1.17 6.82
C GLN A 162 -7.93 2.44 7.31
N PRO A 163 -6.66 2.41 7.70
CA PRO A 163 -5.90 3.64 7.71
C PRO A 163 -5.59 3.96 6.24
N LEU A 164 -6.39 4.85 5.65
CA LEU A 164 -5.91 5.82 4.65
C LEU A 164 -4.97 6.82 5.34
N THR A 165 -4.11 6.35 6.25
CA THR A 165 -3.25 7.21 7.05
C THR A 165 -1.81 6.89 6.75
N GLN A 166 -1.05 7.95 6.51
CA GLN A 166 0.36 7.96 6.25
C GLN A 166 1.08 8.29 7.56
N GLU A 167 2.19 7.60 7.81
CA GLU A 167 3.09 7.92 8.90
C GLU A 167 4.23 8.80 8.39
N THR A 168 4.54 9.88 9.11
CA THR A 168 5.74 10.69 8.86
C THR A 168 6.50 10.94 10.15
N VAL A 169 7.81 11.02 10.03
CA VAL A 169 8.72 11.36 11.14
C VAL A 169 9.20 12.79 10.95
N ILE A 170 9.03 13.62 11.97
CA ILE A 170 9.43 15.02 12.00
C ILE A 170 10.54 15.17 13.04
N ASN A 171 11.66 15.77 12.66
CA ASN A 171 12.71 16.16 13.58
C ASN A 171 12.29 17.44 14.30
N ILE A 172 12.36 17.45 15.63
CA ILE A 172 11.95 18.60 16.44
C ILE A 172 13.14 19.02 17.28
N ASP A 173 13.69 20.19 16.96
CA ASP A 173 14.81 20.79 17.70
C ASP A 173 14.28 21.63 18.89
N GLY A 174 15.10 21.80 19.94
CA GLY A 174 14.74 22.64 21.09
C GLY A 174 13.85 22.00 22.18
N MET A 175 13.40 20.74 22.02
CA MET A 175 12.66 20.05 23.09
C MET A 175 13.57 19.72 24.28
N THR A 176 13.36 20.37 25.42
CA THR A 176 14.19 20.17 26.63
C THR A 176 13.45 19.49 27.78
N CYS A 177 12.12 19.38 27.72
CA CYS A 177 11.32 18.83 28.82
C CYS A 177 10.07 18.09 28.33
N ASN A 178 9.54 17.19 29.18
CA ASN A 178 8.32 16.42 28.92
C ASN A 178 7.08 17.31 28.72
N SER A 179 7.07 18.51 29.31
CA SER A 179 6.03 19.52 29.07
C SER A 179 6.00 19.99 27.61
N CYS A 180 7.17 20.13 26.95
CA CYS A 180 7.24 20.50 25.52
C CYS A 180 6.61 19.42 24.64
N VAL A 181 6.90 18.15 24.93
CA VAL A 181 6.32 16.98 24.24
C VAL A 181 4.80 17.06 24.25
N GLN A 182 4.24 17.25 25.45
CA GLN A 182 2.80 17.23 25.67
C GLN A 182 2.10 18.42 25.00
N SER A 183 2.75 19.58 24.99
CA SER A 183 2.28 20.75 24.23
C SER A 183 2.22 20.46 22.73
N ILE A 184 3.29 19.89 22.16
CA ILE A 184 3.38 19.58 20.72
C ILE A 184 2.35 18.50 20.34
N GLU A 185 2.28 17.41 21.10
CA GLU A 185 1.29 16.35 20.89
C GLU A 185 -0.13 16.91 20.94
N GLY A 186 -0.42 17.77 21.92
CA GLY A 186 -1.73 18.40 22.07
C GLY A 186 -2.10 19.37 20.94
N VAL A 187 -1.13 20.10 20.37
CA VAL A 187 -1.36 21.01 19.24
C VAL A 187 -1.60 20.23 17.96
N ILE A 188 -0.77 19.22 17.68
CA ILE A 188 -0.85 18.43 16.44
C ILE A 188 -2.08 17.53 16.44
N LEU A 189 -2.45 16.93 17.57
CA LEU A 189 -3.66 16.10 17.66
C LEU A 189 -4.96 16.89 17.38
N LYS A 190 -4.95 18.21 17.60
CA LYS A 190 -6.09 19.09 17.28
C LYS A 190 -6.18 19.48 15.80
N LYS A 191 -5.16 19.17 14.99
CA LYS A 191 -5.16 19.50 13.56
C LYS A 191 -6.08 18.54 12.81
N ALA A 192 -6.83 19.09 11.86
CA ALA A 192 -7.68 18.31 10.99
C ALA A 192 -6.85 17.28 10.20
N GLY A 193 -7.32 16.04 10.16
CA GLY A 193 -6.64 14.95 9.46
C GLY A 193 -5.53 14.25 10.25
N VAL A 194 -5.23 14.67 11.49
CA VAL A 194 -4.29 13.93 12.35
C VAL A 194 -5.02 12.85 13.13
N LYS A 195 -4.52 11.62 13.05
CA LYS A 195 -5.11 10.46 13.75
C LYS A 195 -4.35 10.11 15.02
N SER A 196 -3.02 10.19 14.99
CA SER A 196 -2.19 9.98 16.17
C SER A 196 -0.87 10.74 16.06
N ILE A 197 -0.30 11.14 17.19
CA ILE A 197 1.05 11.69 17.28
C ILE A 197 1.75 11.08 18.49
N ARG A 198 3.05 10.78 18.32
CA ARG A 198 3.96 10.34 19.37
C ARG A 198 5.27 11.12 19.28
N VAL A 199 5.66 11.79 20.36
CA VAL A 199 6.91 12.54 20.39
C VAL A 199 7.92 11.87 21.34
N SER A 200 9.14 11.68 20.86
CA SER A 200 10.24 11.01 21.57
C SER A 200 11.35 12.00 21.89
N LEU A 201 11.48 12.40 23.16
CA LEU A 201 12.58 13.25 23.64
C LEU A 201 13.95 12.61 23.43
N ALA A 202 14.06 11.31 23.70
CA ALA A 202 15.33 10.58 23.58
C ALA A 202 15.95 10.67 22.18
N ASN A 203 15.10 10.77 21.15
CA ASN A 203 15.52 10.80 19.75
C ASN A 203 15.33 12.17 19.08
N GLY A 204 14.74 13.16 19.77
CA GLY A 204 14.40 14.46 19.20
C GLY A 204 13.46 14.38 17.98
N LYS A 205 12.52 13.42 17.98
CA LYS A 205 11.65 13.11 16.83
C LYS A 205 10.19 12.96 17.23
N GLY A 206 9.29 13.45 16.40
CA GLY A 206 7.84 13.23 16.47
C GLY A 206 7.36 12.37 15.31
N THR A 207 6.71 11.25 15.61
CA THR A 207 6.03 10.39 14.64
C THR A 207 4.56 10.76 14.60
N VAL A 208 4.03 11.06 13.41
CA VAL A 208 2.63 11.49 13.21
C VAL A 208 1.95 10.58 12.20
N GLU A 209 0.80 10.04 12.57
CA GLU A 209 -0.13 9.33 11.70
C GLU A 209 -1.24 10.29 11.27
N TYR A 210 -1.36 10.54 9.97
CA TYR A 210 -2.30 11.51 9.42
C TYR A 210 -2.90 11.06 8.08
N ASP A 211 -4.05 11.60 7.69
CA ASP A 211 -4.67 11.37 6.39
C ASP A 211 -4.08 12.31 5.32
N PRO A 212 -3.37 11.79 4.29
CA PRO A 212 -2.75 12.61 3.25
C PRO A 212 -3.76 13.32 2.34
N LEU A 213 -5.05 12.99 2.42
CA LEU A 213 -6.11 13.71 1.70
C LEU A 213 -6.57 14.97 2.43
N LEU A 214 -6.32 15.05 3.74
CA LEU A 214 -6.79 16.15 4.60
C LEU A 214 -5.65 17.04 5.11
N THR A 215 -4.45 16.50 5.27
CA THR A 215 -3.30 17.26 5.75
C THR A 215 -2.00 16.80 5.11
N CYS A 216 -1.04 17.71 5.05
CA CYS A 216 0.25 17.51 4.40
C CYS A 216 1.38 17.64 5.44
N PRO A 217 2.54 16.98 5.23
CA PRO A 217 3.65 17.02 6.17
C PRO A 217 4.19 18.44 6.38
N GLU A 218 4.04 19.34 5.40
CA GLU A 218 4.43 20.74 5.52
C GLU A 218 3.56 21.50 6.53
N THR A 219 2.25 21.27 6.54
CA THR A 219 1.31 21.87 7.51
C THR A 219 1.55 21.34 8.93
N LEU A 220 1.95 20.07 9.05
CA LEU A 220 2.32 19.48 10.33
C LEU A 220 3.60 20.11 10.88
N ARG A 221 4.59 20.38 10.02
CA ARG A 221 5.81 21.09 10.39
C ARG A 221 5.53 22.52 10.84
N GLU A 222 4.73 23.27 10.08
CA GLU A 222 4.32 24.65 10.42
C GLU A 222 3.58 24.73 11.75
N ALA A 223 2.89 23.66 12.17
CA ALA A 223 2.19 23.61 13.45
C ALA A 223 3.11 23.38 14.66
N ILE A 224 4.38 23.05 14.45
CA ILE A 224 5.38 22.77 15.49
C ILE A 224 6.37 23.93 15.66
N GLU A 225 6.55 24.76 14.62
CA GLU A 225 7.36 25.99 14.64
C GLU A 225 6.68 27.11 15.46
#